data_AF-A0A239HER9-F1
#
_entry.id   AF-A0A239HER9-F1
#
_cell.length_a   1.000
_cell.length_b   1.000
_cell.length_c   1.000
_cell.angle_alpha   90.00
_cell.angle_beta   90.00
_cell.angle_gamma   90.00
#
_symmetry.space_group_name_H-M   'P 1'
#
loop_
_entity.id
_entity.type
_entity.pdbx_description
1 polymer ?
#
loop_
_entity_poly.entity_id
_entity_poly.type
_entity_poly.pdbx_seq_one_letter_code
_entity_poly.pdbx_strand_id
1 'polypeptide(L)' 'MLEYVKMILMKVSFDETLFEKELKKGLNVLEGDEKLQLAQWCDESFPQRRFSFTLN' A
#
# COMPACT_ATOMS: atom_id res chain seq x y z
N MET A 1 -2.47 -0.96 -12.40
CA MET A 1 -1.21 -0.47 -11.78
C MET A 1 -0.91 -1.13 -10.43
N LEU A 2 -1.87 -1.85 -9.86
CA LEU A 2 -1.78 -2.46 -8.53
C LEU A 2 -0.54 -3.33 -8.28
N GLU A 3 -0.24 -4.29 -9.16
CA GLU A 3 0.89 -5.23 -8.94
C GLU A 3 2.25 -4.54 -8.91
N TYR A 4 2.42 -3.45 -9.68
CA TYR A 4 3.63 -2.65 -9.63
C TYR A 4 3.79 -1.94 -8.28
N VAL A 5 2.70 -1.38 -7.74
CA VAL A 5 2.67 -0.78 -6.40
C VAL A 5 3.00 -1.83 -5.34
N LYS A 6 2.39 -3.02 -5.39
CA LYS A 6 2.69 -4.13 -4.45
C LYS A 6 4.17 -4.51 -4.48
N MET A 7 4.77 -4.63 -5.68
CA MET A 7 6.20 -4.93 -5.80
C MET A 7 7.07 -3.86 -5.14
N ILE A 8 6.77 -2.57 -5.34
CA ILE A 8 7.51 -1.48 -4.69
C ILE A 8 7.37 -1.59 -3.17
N LEU A 9 6.15 -1.73 -2.67
CA LEU A 9 5.86 -1.85 -1.24
C LEU A 9 6.62 -3.01 -0.59
N MET A 10 6.68 -4.17 -1.26
CA MET A 10 7.51 -5.29 -0.81
C MET A 10 8.99 -4.92 -0.70
N LYS A 11 9.54 -4.23 -1.71
CA LYS A 11 10.96 -3.82 -1.72
C LYS A 11 11.29 -2.80 -0.65
N VAL A 12 10.38 -1.88 -0.32
CA VAL A 12 10.59 -0.85 0.71
C VAL A 12 10.06 -1.25 2.08
N SER A 13 9.52 -2.46 2.23
CA SER A 13 8.89 -2.94 3.47
C SER A 13 9.83 -3.07 4.67
N PHE A 14 11.14 -2.89 4.51
CA PHE A 14 12.10 -2.90 5.61
C PHE A 14 12.16 -1.55 6.36
N ASP A 15 11.71 -0.45 5.74
CA ASP A 15 11.74 0.90 6.29
C ASP A 15 10.31 1.46 6.37
N GLU A 16 9.83 1.70 7.58
CA GLU A 16 8.46 2.17 7.84
C GLU A 16 8.17 3.53 7.19
N THR A 17 9.12 4.46 7.27
CA THR A 17 8.94 5.82 6.73
C THR A 17 8.92 5.79 5.20
N LEU A 18 9.77 4.98 4.58
CA LEU A 18 9.79 4.83 3.13
C LEU A 18 8.55 4.07 2.63
N PHE A 19 8.14 3.04 3.35
CA PHE A 19 6.92 2.29 3.06
C PHE A 19 5.69 3.19 3.03
N GLU A 20 5.49 4.03 4.05
CA GLU A 20 4.36 4.97 4.08
C GLU A 20 4.36 5.96 2.91
N LYS A 21 5.54 6.45 2.51
CA LYS A 21 5.69 7.35 1.36
C LYS A 21 5.28 6.67 0.05
N GLU A 22 5.73 5.45 -0.17
CA GLU A 22 5.38 4.69 -1.38
C GLU A 22 3.93 4.21 -1.35
N LEU A 23 3.37 3.89 -0.18
CA LEU A 23 1.95 3.54 -0.03
C LEU A 23 1.05 4.71 -0.40
N LYS A 24 1.37 5.93 0.06
CA LYS A 24 0.64 7.15 -0.35
C LYS A 24 0.73 7.40 -1.86
N LYS A 25 1.91 7.22 -2.46
CA LYS A 25 2.06 7.32 -3.93
C LYS A 25 1.21 6.28 -4.65
N GLY A 26 1.24 5.03 -4.17
CA GLY A 26 0.42 3.93 -4.68
C GLY A 26 -1.06 4.28 -4.66
N LEU A 27 -1.59 4.69 -3.51
CA LEU A 27 -3.00 5.10 -3.35
C LEU A 27 -3.40 6.29 -4.24
N ASN A 28 -2.47 7.19 -4.58
CA ASN A 28 -2.72 8.30 -5.49
C ASN A 28 -2.70 7.89 -6.97
N VAL A 29 -1.99 6.81 -7.33
CA VAL A 29 -1.88 6.29 -8.71
C VAL A 29 -2.97 5.28 -9.04
N LEU A 30 -3.48 4.57 -8.03
CA LEU A 30 -4.55 3.59 -8.19
C LEU A 30 -5.92 4.26 -8.16
N GLU A 31 -6.86 3.71 -8.93
CA GLU A 31 -8.22 4.22 -9.04
C GLU A 31 -9.25 3.12 -8.72
N GLY A 32 -10.42 3.54 -8.26
CA GLY A 32 -11.55 2.65 -7.97
C GLY A 32 -11.16 1.45 -7.09
N ASP A 33 -11.51 0.26 -7.58
CA ASP A 33 -11.33 -1.00 -6.86
C ASP A 33 -9.86 -1.35 -6.59
N GLU A 34 -8.91 -0.82 -7.36
CA GLU A 34 -7.48 -1.08 -7.12
C GLU A 34 -7.04 -0.53 -5.76
N LYS A 35 -7.61 0.59 -5.28
CA LYS A 35 -7.32 1.12 -3.93
C LYS A 35 -7.80 0.18 -2.83
N LEU A 36 -8.99 -0.39 -3.00
CA LEU A 36 -9.56 -1.34 -2.04
C LEU A 36 -8.75 -2.63 -2.00
N GLN A 37 -8.38 -3.15 -3.17
CA GLN A 37 -7.53 -4.33 -3.28
C GLN A 37 -6.14 -4.10 -2.69
N LEU A 38 -5.57 -2.90 -2.84
CA LEU A 38 -4.30 -2.56 -2.21
C LEU A 38 -4.41 -2.53 -0.67
N ALA A 39 -5.47 -1.94 -0.13
CA ALA A 39 -5.70 -1.87 1.30
C ALA A 39 -5.84 -3.27 1.92
N GLN A 40 -6.70 -4.12 1.33
CA GLN A 40 -6.88 -5.51 1.75
C GLN A 40 -5.55 -6.29 1.70
N TRP A 41 -4.81 -6.16 0.61
CA TRP A 41 -3.52 -6.83 0.46
C TRP A 41 -2.49 -6.37 1.49
N CYS A 42 -2.48 -5.08 1.87
CA CYS A 42 -1.58 -4.57 2.90
C CYS A 42 -1.91 -5.15 4.28
N ASP A 43 -3.20 -5.25 4.63
CA ASP A 43 -3.65 -5.85 5.89
C ASP A 43 -3.25 -7.35 5.97
N GLU A 44 -3.36 -8.08 4.86
CA GLU A 44 -2.96 -9.49 4.77
C GLU A 44 -1.43 -9.67 4.79
N SER A 45 -0.69 -8.81 4.09
CA SER A 45 0.76 -8.97 3.88
C SER A 45 1.59 -8.42 5.04
N PHE A 46 1.05 -7.47 5.81
CA PHE A 46 1.76 -6.80 6.90
C PHE A 46 0.90 -6.69 8.18
N PRO A 47 0.45 -7.82 8.77
CA PRO A 47 -0.53 -7.81 9.88
C PRO A 47 -0.02 -7.15 11.16
N GLN A 48 1.30 -7.08 11.37
CA GLN A 48 1.91 -6.37 12.50
C GLN A 48 1.97 -4.84 12.31
N ARG A 49 1.58 -4.31 11.14
CA ARG A 49 1.55 -2.87 10.87
C ARG A 49 0.12 -2.37 10.93
N ARG A 50 -0.08 -1.28 11.66
CA ARG A 50 -1.39 -0.62 11.71
C ARG A 50 -1.47 0.46 10.66
N PHE A 51 -2.14 0.17 9.55
CA PHE A 51 -2.38 1.17 8.51
C PHE A 51 -3.63 1.99 8.84
N SER A 52 -3.58 3.28 8.55
CA SER A 52 -4.76 4.14 8.51
C SER A 52 -5.03 4.46 7.05
N PHE A 53 -5.82 3.62 6.36
CA PHE A 53 -6.25 3.89 5.00
C PHE A 53 -7.36 4.95 5.01
N THR A 54 -7.04 6.18 4.62
CA THR A 54 -8.09 7.17 4.29
C THR A 54 -8.48 6.95 2.83
N LEU A 55 -9.48 6.10 2.61
CA LEU A 55 -10.08 5.91 1.29
C LEU A 55 -11.13 7.03 1.10
N ASN A 56 -10.74 8.08 0.37
CA ASN A 56 -11.64 9.13 -0.14
C ASN A 56 -12.19 8.75 -1.51
#